data_AF-X1QU21-F1
#
_entry.id   AF-X1QU21-F1
#
_cell.length_a   1.000
_cell.length_b   1.000
_cell.length_c   1.000
_cell.angle_alpha   90.00
_cell.angle_beta   90.00
_cell.angle_gamma   90.00
#
_symmetry.space_group_name_H-M   'P 1'
#
loop_
_entity.id
_entity.type
_entity.pdbx_description
1 polymer ?
#
loop_
_entity_poly.entity_id
_entity_poly.type
_entity_poly.pdbx_seq_one_letter_code
_entity_poly.pdbx_strand_id
1 'polypeptide(L)'
;MIGAILLGAPIVLHAAKSFIKRQPHMDELVALAIIAAFASQDYVAAGTVAFFMLLSELMESRTALGARASIESLIRLTPTRATVLQADESEKEVKVSLLKAGDRIRVRPGDNVPADGEVAKGL
;
A
#
# COMPACT_ATOMS: atom_id res chain seq x y z
N MET A 1 -14.31 -31.84 -11.09
CA MET A 1 -13.79 -32.22 -9.75
C MET A 1 -12.38 -31.68 -9.49
N ILE A 2 -11.33 -32.11 -10.21
CA ILE A 2 -9.94 -31.69 -9.93
C ILE A 2 -9.76 -30.16 -9.97
N GLY A 3 -10.28 -29.48 -10.99
CA GLY A 3 -10.20 -28.02 -11.09
C GLY A 3 -10.89 -27.28 -9.92
N ALA A 4 -12.02 -27.80 -9.45
CA ALA A 4 -12.72 -27.22 -8.31
C ALA A 4 -11.94 -27.39 -7.00
N ILE A 5 -11.22 -28.50 -6.83
CA ILE A 5 -10.34 -28.72 -5.68
C ILE A 5 -9.15 -27.76 -5.74
N LEU A 6 -8.53 -27.65 -6.92
CA LEU A 6 -7.37 -26.79 -7.13
C LEU A 6 -7.69 -25.31 -6.87
N LEU A 7 -8.86 -24.83 -7.30
CA LEU A 7 -9.29 -23.46 -7.11
C LEU A 7 -9.91 -23.21 -5.72
N GLY A 8 -10.65 -24.17 -5.17
CA GLY A 8 -11.38 -24.00 -3.91
C GLY A 8 -10.54 -24.23 -2.66
N ALA A 9 -9.51 -25.08 -2.72
CA ALA A 9 -8.69 -25.40 -1.55
C ALA A 9 -8.00 -24.16 -0.92
N PRO A 10 -7.39 -23.24 -1.69
CA PRO A 10 -6.82 -22.02 -1.13
C PRO A 10 -7.84 -21.18 -0.35
N ILE A 11 -9.05 -21.02 -0.91
CA ILE A 11 -10.14 -20.22 -0.31
C ILE A 11 -10.59 -20.84 1.01
N VAL A 12 -10.85 -22.16 1.02
CA VAL A 12 -11.29 -22.86 2.23
C VAL A 12 -10.21 -22.83 3.32
N LEU A 13 -8.94 -22.99 2.94
CA LEU A 13 -7.81 -22.90 3.88
C LEU A 13 -7.63 -21.48 4.44
N HIS A 14 -7.81 -20.45 3.61
CA HIS A 14 -7.76 -19.05 4.05
C HIS A 14 -8.91 -18.74 5.01
N ALA A 15 -10.15 -19.08 4.65
CA ALA A 15 -11.31 -18.92 5.51
C ALA A 15 -11.15 -19.63 6.87
N ALA A 16 -10.64 -20.87 6.88
CA ALA A 16 -10.38 -21.59 8.12
C ALA A 16 -9.36 -20.87 9.01
N LYS A 17 -8.27 -20.35 8.43
CA LYS A 17 -7.26 -19.57 9.16
C LYS A 17 -7.82 -18.25 9.68
N SER A 18 -8.60 -17.52 8.87
CA SER A 18 -9.22 -16.23 9.23
C SER A 18 -10.23 -16.38 10.36
N PHE A 19 -11.04 -17.44 10.31
CA PHE A 19 -11.98 -17.80 11.38
C PHE A 19 -11.25 -18.12 12.70
N ILE A 20 -10.18 -18.92 12.66
CA ILE A 20 -9.37 -19.24 13.85
C ILE A 20 -8.74 -17.97 14.45
N LYS A 21 -8.26 -17.05 13.60
CA LYS A 21 -7.66 -15.78 14.01
C LYS A 21 -8.67 -14.74 14.52
N ARG A 22 -9.97 -15.05 14.55
CA ARG A 22 -11.08 -14.15 14.94
C ARG A 22 -11.13 -12.86 14.12
N GLN A 23 -10.73 -12.92 12.85
CA GLN A 23 -10.78 -11.79 11.92
C GLN A 23 -11.61 -12.18 10.70
N PRO A 24 -12.95 -12.26 10.84
CA PRO A 24 -13.81 -12.68 9.75
C PRO A 24 -13.74 -11.68 8.59
N HIS A 25 -13.59 -12.21 7.38
CA HIS A 25 -13.54 -11.49 6.10
C HIS A 25 -14.65 -12.03 5.16
N MET A 26 -14.78 -11.50 3.95
CA MET A 26 -15.81 -12.00 3.01
C MET A 26 -15.58 -13.47 2.60
N ASP A 27 -14.35 -13.98 2.76
CA ASP A 27 -13.94 -15.30 2.29
C ASP A 27 -14.64 -16.47 3.00
N GLU A 28 -15.14 -16.28 4.23
CA GLU A 28 -15.78 -17.36 4.97
C GLU A 28 -17.14 -17.77 4.38
N LEU A 29 -17.94 -16.81 3.92
CA LEU A 29 -19.23 -17.09 3.26
C LEU A 29 -19.02 -17.84 1.95
N VAL A 30 -17.97 -17.48 1.22
CA VAL A 30 -17.59 -18.12 -0.05
C VAL A 30 -17.08 -19.53 0.19
N ALA A 31 -16.23 -19.72 1.21
CA ALA A 31 -15.77 -21.05 1.59
C ALA A 31 -16.94 -21.96 1.97
N LEU A 32 -17.94 -21.45 2.69
CA LEU A 32 -19.16 -22.19 3.00
C LEU A 32 -19.93 -22.59 1.74
N ALA A 33 -20.08 -21.68 0.78
CA ALA A 33 -20.74 -21.96 -0.50
C ALA A 33 -19.99 -23.03 -1.31
N ILE A 34 -18.66 -22.98 -1.35
CA ILE A 34 -17.82 -23.99 -2.01
C ILE A 34 -18.02 -25.35 -1.32
N ILE A 35 -17.96 -25.41 0.01
CA ILE A 35 -18.19 -26.67 0.76
C ILE A 35 -19.59 -27.23 0.48
N ALA A 36 -20.62 -26.38 0.46
CA ALA A 36 -21.98 -26.79 0.15
C ALA A 36 -22.11 -27.35 -1.28
N ALA A 37 -21.51 -26.68 -2.28
CA ALA A 37 -21.50 -27.15 -3.66
C ALA A 37 -20.76 -28.50 -3.81
N PHE A 38 -19.66 -28.69 -3.09
CA PHE A 38 -18.96 -29.97 -3.01
C PHE A 38 -19.82 -31.08 -2.37
N ALA A 39 -20.55 -30.77 -1.30
CA ALA A 39 -21.47 -31.71 -0.66
C ALA A 39 -22.62 -32.12 -1.59
N SER A 40 -23.12 -31.19 -2.40
CA SER A 40 -24.14 -31.43 -3.43
C SER A 40 -23.60 -32.06 -4.72
N GLN A 41 -22.30 -32.40 -4.80
CA GLN A 41 -21.63 -32.92 -5.99
C GLN A 41 -21.64 -31.96 -7.21
N ASP A 42 -21.93 -30.68 -7.01
CA ASP A 42 -21.86 -29.65 -8.05
C ASP A 42 -20.46 -29.04 -8.13
N TYR A 43 -19.56 -29.80 -8.76
CA TYR A 43 -18.17 -29.40 -8.92
C TYR A 43 -17.98 -28.25 -9.91
N VAL A 44 -18.93 -28.02 -10.81
CA VAL A 44 -18.83 -26.93 -11.80
C VAL A 44 -19.10 -25.62 -11.08
N ALA A 45 -20.19 -25.53 -10.32
CA ALA A 45 -20.49 -24.34 -9.52
C ALA A 45 -19.37 -24.02 -8.51
N ALA A 46 -18.87 -25.03 -7.79
CA ALA A 46 -17.76 -24.85 -6.85
C ALA A 46 -16.51 -24.28 -7.52
N GLY A 47 -16.14 -24.82 -8.69
CA GLY A 47 -14.98 -24.36 -9.46
C GLY A 47 -15.17 -22.96 -10.04
N THR A 48 -16.35 -22.65 -10.57
CA THR A 48 -16.65 -21.33 -11.15
C THR A 48 -16.64 -20.23 -10.10
N VAL A 49 -17.27 -20.45 -8.94
CA VAL A 49 -17.24 -19.49 -7.82
C VAL A 49 -15.81 -19.28 -7.34
N ALA A 50 -15.06 -20.37 -7.13
CA ALA A 50 -13.67 -20.28 -6.70
C ALA A 50 -12.78 -19.53 -7.72
N PHE A 51 -13.00 -19.77 -9.02
CA PHE A 51 -12.27 -19.08 -10.09
C PHE A 51 -12.48 -17.57 -10.05
N PHE A 52 -13.74 -17.11 -10.03
CA PHE A 52 -14.04 -15.68 -10.03
C PHE A 52 -13.55 -15.00 -8.74
N MET A 53 -13.63 -15.68 -7.60
CA MET A 53 -13.13 -15.16 -6.34
C MET A 53 -11.62 -14.95 -6.35
N LEU A 54 -10.85 -15.93 -6.82
CA LEU A 54 -9.39 -15.77 -6.96
C LEU A 54 -9.02 -14.69 -7.98
N LEU A 55 -9.80 -14.56 -9.06
CA LEU A 55 -9.61 -13.48 -10.04
C LEU A 55 -9.87 -12.10 -9.41
N SER A 56 -10.94 -11.95 -8.64
CA SER A 56 -11.26 -10.72 -7.91
C SER A 56 -10.17 -10.35 -6.91
N GLU A 57 -9.70 -11.31 -6.10
CA GLU A 57 -8.61 -11.09 -5.14
C GLU A 57 -7.32 -10.65 -5.85
N LEU A 58 -7.01 -11.27 -7.00
CA LEU A 58 -5.88 -10.86 -7.82
C LEU A 58 -6.04 -9.41 -8.31
N MET A 59 -7.21 -9.04 -8.82
CA MET A 59 -7.49 -7.68 -9.28
C MET A 59 -7.40 -6.65 -8.15
N GLU A 60 -7.94 -6.97 -6.98
CA GLU A 60 -7.89 -6.12 -5.80
C GLU A 60 -6.45 -5.89 -5.35
N SER A 61 -5.66 -6.96 -5.24
CA SER A 61 -4.24 -6.90 -4.88
C SER A 61 -3.43 -6.04 -5.86
N ARG A 62 -3.63 -6.24 -7.17
CA ARG A 62 -2.96 -5.43 -8.20
C ARG A 62 -3.34 -3.95 -8.12
N THR A 63 -4.62 -3.67 -7.88
CA THR A 63 -5.12 -2.29 -7.71
C THR A 63 -4.52 -1.63 -6.48
N ALA A 64 -4.50 -2.33 -5.35
CA ALA A 64 -3.94 -1.83 -4.10
C ALA A 64 -2.42 -1.55 -4.21
N LEU A 65 -1.67 -2.44 -4.87
CA LEU A 65 -0.25 -2.24 -5.14
C LEU A 65 0.00 -1.00 -6.02
N GLY A 66 -0.81 -0.82 -7.07
CA GLY A 66 -0.73 0.37 -7.93
C GLY A 66 -0.97 1.67 -7.16
N ALA A 67 -2.04 1.71 -6.36
CA ALA A 67 -2.36 2.88 -5.53
C ALA A 67 -1.22 3.21 -4.55
N ARG A 68 -0.66 2.20 -3.89
CA ARG A 68 0.47 2.37 -2.97
C ARG A 68 1.71 2.91 -3.67
N ALA A 69 2.03 2.40 -4.85
CA ALA A 69 3.17 2.86 -5.64
C ALA A 69 3.01 4.33 -6.07
N SER A 70 1.80 4.76 -6.45
CA SER A 70 1.52 6.16 -6.77
C SER A 70 1.73 7.08 -5.57
N ILE A 71 1.23 6.71 -4.39
CA ILE A 71 1.45 7.47 -3.14
C ILE A 71 2.95 7.55 -2.82
N GLU A 72 3.66 6.42 -2.91
CA GLU A 72 5.10 6.39 -2.64
C GLU A 72 5.89 7.29 -3.60
N SER A 73 5.49 7.35 -4.88
CA SER A 73 6.12 8.23 -5.87
C SER A 73 6.00 9.71 -5.50
N LEU A 74 4.86 10.13 -4.92
CA LEU A 74 4.67 11.49 -4.44
C LEU A 74 5.52 11.79 -3.21
N ILE A 75 5.60 10.84 -2.26
CA ILE A 75 6.44 10.98 -1.06
C ILE A 75 7.92 11.14 -1.43
N ARG A 76 8.39 10.44 -2.47
CA ARG A 76 9.79 10.54 -2.94
C ARG A 76 10.15 11.91 -3.53
N LEU A 77 9.19 12.71 -3.95
CA LEU A 77 9.43 14.07 -4.43
C LEU A 77 9.68 15.06 -3.27
N THR A 78 9.27 14.72 -2.04
CA THR A 78 9.48 15.57 -0.87
C THR A 78 10.97 15.62 -0.49
N PRO A 79 11.56 16.81 -0.32
CA PRO A 79 12.96 16.94 0.11
C PRO A 79 13.18 16.28 1.47
N THR A 80 14.26 15.51 1.58
CA THR A 80 14.63 14.86 2.85
C THR A 80 15.72 15.63 3.61
N ARG A 81 16.42 16.54 2.91
CA ARG A 81 17.50 17.35 3.42
C ARG A 81 17.31 18.82 3.06
N ALA A 82 17.82 19.69 3.93
CA ALA A 82 17.84 21.12 3.75
C ALA A 82 19.21 21.66 4.14
N THR A 83 19.66 22.70 3.44
CA THR A 83 20.91 23.39 3.76
C THR A 83 20.59 24.60 4.61
N VAL A 84 20.89 24.52 5.91
CA VAL A 84 20.70 25.63 6.86
C VAL A 84 21.92 26.55 6.80
N LEU A 85 21.64 27.85 6.78
CA LEU A 85 22.62 28.92 6.88
C LEU A 85 22.78 29.31 8.36
N GLN A 86 23.97 29.12 8.90
CA GLN A 86 24.30 29.50 10.28
C GLN A 86 24.63 30.99 10.40
N ALA A 87 24.71 31.49 11.62
CA ALA A 87 24.99 32.90 11.91
C ALA A 87 26.38 33.37 11.45
N ASP A 88 27.34 32.43 11.29
CA ASP A 88 28.69 32.66 10.78
C ASP A 88 28.79 32.55 9.25
N GLU A 89 27.64 32.55 8.55
CA GLU A 89 27.49 32.33 7.11
C GLU A 89 27.89 30.92 6.61
N SER A 90 28.20 29.98 7.52
CA SER A 90 28.49 28.59 7.14
C SER A 90 27.22 27.83 6.71
N GLU A 91 27.39 26.90 5.78
CA GLU A 91 26.32 25.99 5.32
C GLU A 91 26.40 24.66 6.06
N LYS A 92 25.26 24.17 6.54
CA LYS A 92 25.16 22.83 7.11
C LYS A 92 23.93 22.10 6.56
N GLU A 93 24.18 20.92 6.02
CA GLU A 93 23.09 20.04 5.58
C GLU A 93 22.48 19.31 6.78
N VAL A 94 21.16 19.42 6.93
CA VAL A 94 20.38 18.79 8.00
C VAL A 94 19.16 18.07 7.41
N LYS A 95 18.61 17.11 8.15
CA LYS A 95 17.32 16.52 7.78
C LYS A 95 16.22 17.56 7.92
N VAL A 96 15.26 17.58 6.99
CA VAL A 96 14.09 18.48 7.03
C VAL A 96 13.33 18.36 8.35
N SER A 97 13.26 17.15 8.92
CA SER A 97 12.62 16.89 10.22
C SER A 97 13.28 17.59 11.42
N LEU A 98 14.49 18.12 11.27
CA LEU A 98 15.24 18.83 12.32
C LEU A 98 15.17 20.35 12.17
N LEU A 99 14.54 20.86 11.10
CA LEU A 99 14.34 22.29 10.90
C LEU A 99 13.43 22.86 11.98
N LYS A 100 13.74 24.07 12.43
CA LYS A 100 12.93 24.84 13.36
C LYS A 100 12.40 26.10 12.68
N ALA A 101 11.23 26.56 13.14
CA ALA A 101 10.70 27.84 12.68
C ALA A 101 11.71 28.96 13.00
N GLY A 102 12.04 29.76 11.98
CA GLY A 102 13.05 30.82 12.06
C GLY A 102 14.43 30.43 11.52
N ASP A 103 14.67 29.16 11.18
CA ASP A 103 15.91 28.76 10.51
C ASP A 103 16.00 29.41 9.12
N ARG A 104 17.20 29.91 8.76
CA ARG A 104 17.47 30.40 7.41
C ARG A 104 17.98 29.26 6.57
N ILE A 105 17.30 28.95 5.48
CA ILE A 105 17.70 27.90 4.54
C ILE A 105 18.20 28.51 3.23
N ARG A 106 19.18 27.85 2.62
CA ARG A 106 19.68 28.17 1.29
C ARG A 106 19.12 27.18 0.28
N VAL A 107 18.44 27.71 -0.74
CA VAL A 107 17.87 26.95 -1.86
C VAL A 107 18.60 27.38 -3.13
N ARG A 108 19.21 26.43 -3.86
CA ARG A 108 19.91 26.71 -5.12
C ARG A 108 18.97 26.51 -6.32
N PRO A 109 19.26 27.09 -7.50
CA PRO A 109 18.48 26.81 -8.71
C PRO A 109 18.45 25.31 -9.01
N GLY A 110 17.24 24.76 -9.13
CA GLY A 110 17.02 23.31 -9.34
C GLY A 110 16.77 22.51 -8.06
N ASP A 111 16.95 23.11 -6.88
CA ASP A 111 16.57 22.48 -5.61
C ASP A 111 15.05 22.58 -5.38
N ASN A 112 14.48 21.55 -4.77
CA ASN A 112 13.12 21.60 -4.24
C ASN A 112 13.12 22.38 -2.91
N VAL A 113 12.07 23.17 -2.69
CA VAL A 113 11.90 23.95 -1.45
C VAL A 113 11.61 22.99 -0.28
N PRO A 114 12.48 22.92 0.75
CA PRO A 114 12.39 21.88 1.79
C PRO A 114 11.33 22.14 2.86
N ALA A 115 10.88 23.38 3.04
CA ALA A 115 9.86 23.78 3.99
C ALA A 115 9.22 25.11 3.56
N ASP A 116 8.00 25.37 4.06
CA ASP A 116 7.35 26.66 3.88
C ASP A 116 8.13 27.77 4.59
N GLY A 117 8.17 28.97 4.00
CA GLY A 117 8.87 30.11 4.56
C GLY A 117 8.74 31.35 3.69
N GLU A 118 9.40 32.42 4.13
CA GLU A 118 9.43 33.70 3.41
C GLU A 118 10.83 33.95 2.82
N VAL A 119 10.88 34.56 1.62
CA VAL A 119 12.13 34.85 0.93
C VAL A 119 12.83 36.05 1.60
N ALA A 120 13.87 35.77 2.39
CA ALA A 120 14.62 36.83 3.08
C ALA A 120 15.63 37.57 2.18
N LYS A 121 16.20 36.89 1.18
CA LYS A 121 17.19 37.46 0.25
C LYS A 121 17.29 36.58 -1.00
N GLY A 122 17.21 37.19 -2.17
CA GLY A 122 17.28 36.53 -3.48
C GLY A 122 17.38 37.57 -4.59
N LEU A 123 17.68 37.12 -5.81
CA LEU A 123 17.63 37.91 -7.03
C LEU A 123 16.27 37.76 -7.70
#